data_AF-A0A7K2YX26-F1
#
_entry.id   AF-A0A7K2YX26-F1
#
_cell.length_a   1.000
_cell.length_b   1.000
_cell.length_c   1.000
_cell.angle_alpha   90.00
_cell.angle_beta   90.00
_cell.angle_gamma   90.00
#
_symmetry.space_group_name_H-M   'P 1'
#
loop_
_entity.id
_entity.type
_entity.pdbx_description
1 polymer ?
#
loop_
_entity_poly.entity_id
_entity_poly.type
_entity_poly.pdbx_seq_one_letter_code
_entity_poly.pdbx_strand_id
1 'polypeptide(L)'
;MTQANPKALFDASPFVPDPDQAEALVRVRMRRQKLLTDDVAVSVTIAAALLYVYTGGRHVLEGQLRHLLELGELPNVEIRVIPFESAACPIEGGITVFDFDNEHEPSVAVSEDQGGLAIRDGDIEIRRYRRALDHLKSHALTPADTQSFIRRRLEEL
;
A
#
# COMPACT_ATOMS: atom_id res chain seq x y z
N MET A 1 -5.81 -21.68 -0.37
CA MET A 1 -5.23 -20.59 -1.17
C MET A 1 -6.36 -19.89 -1.92
N THR A 2 -7.05 -18.98 -1.24
CA THR A 2 -8.09 -18.16 -1.88
C THR A 2 -7.37 -17.01 -2.56
N GLN A 3 -7.10 -17.13 -3.87
CA GLN A 3 -6.62 -15.98 -4.64
C GLN A 3 -7.68 -14.89 -4.53
N ALA A 4 -7.40 -13.84 -3.75
CA ALA A 4 -8.18 -12.62 -3.79
C ALA A 4 -8.24 -12.17 -5.25
N ASN A 5 -9.45 -12.09 -5.82
CA ASN A 5 -9.62 -11.68 -7.21
C ASN A 5 -9.05 -10.25 -7.37
N PRO A 6 -7.92 -10.06 -8.06
CA PRO A 6 -7.27 -8.75 -8.15
C PRO A 6 -8.12 -7.72 -8.91
N LYS A 7 -9.19 -8.15 -9.60
CA LYS A 7 -10.17 -7.27 -10.25
C LYS A 7 -11.26 -6.75 -9.31
N ALA A 8 -11.43 -7.30 -8.12
CA ALA A 8 -12.51 -6.91 -7.19
C ALA A 8 -12.45 -5.43 -6.77
N LEU A 9 -11.25 -4.83 -6.78
CA LEU A 9 -11.07 -3.39 -6.58
C LEU A 9 -11.67 -2.56 -7.73
N PHE A 10 -11.54 -3.04 -8.96
CA PHE A 10 -12.06 -2.37 -10.15
C PHE A 10 -13.57 -2.53 -10.26
N ASP A 11 -14.11 -3.69 -9.92
CA ASP A 11 -15.55 -3.95 -9.93
C ASP A 11 -16.31 -3.09 -8.89
N ALA A 12 -15.65 -2.73 -7.79
CA ALA A 12 -16.19 -1.87 -6.73
C ALA A 12 -15.87 -0.37 -6.92
N SER A 13 -15.07 -0.01 -7.92
CA SER A 13 -14.67 1.37 -8.19
C SER A 13 -15.81 2.12 -8.91
N PRO A 14 -16.15 3.35 -8.50
CA PRO A 14 -17.07 4.20 -9.26
C PRO A 14 -16.48 4.63 -10.62
N PHE A 15 -15.17 4.44 -10.81
CA PHE A 15 -14.45 4.62 -12.06
C PHE A 15 -13.94 3.25 -12.52
N VAL A 16 -14.81 2.48 -13.16
CA VAL A 16 -14.46 1.17 -13.72
C VAL A 16 -13.53 1.41 -14.92
N PRO A 17 -12.25 0.98 -14.85
CA PRO A 17 -11.35 1.10 -15.99
C PRO A 17 -11.82 0.19 -17.12
N ASP A 18 -11.42 0.51 -18.36
CA ASP A 18 -11.58 -0.41 -19.48
C ASP A 18 -10.97 -1.79 -19.13
N PRO A 19 -11.58 -2.93 -19.51
CA PRO A 19 -11.10 -4.25 -19.12
C PRO A 19 -9.62 -4.52 -19.42
N ASP A 20 -9.11 -4.01 -20.55
CA ASP A 20 -7.70 -4.18 -20.93
C ASP A 20 -6.78 -3.35 -20.02
N GLN A 21 -7.24 -2.16 -19.59
CA GLN A 21 -6.53 -1.32 -18.62
C GLN A 21 -6.56 -1.94 -17.23
N ALA A 22 -7.69 -2.49 -16.79
CA ALA A 22 -7.80 -3.18 -15.52
C ALA A 22 -6.82 -4.37 -15.46
N GLU A 23 -6.74 -5.17 -16.51
CA GLU A 23 -5.78 -6.27 -16.60
C GLU A 23 -4.32 -5.80 -16.62
N ALA A 24 -4.02 -4.72 -17.32
CA ALA A 24 -2.68 -4.13 -17.30
C ALA A 24 -2.27 -3.68 -15.90
N LEU A 25 -3.17 -3.00 -15.18
CA LEU A 25 -2.95 -2.56 -13.80
C LEU A 25 -2.78 -3.74 -12.83
N VAL A 26 -3.58 -4.81 -12.99
CA VAL A 26 -3.36 -6.07 -12.24
C VAL A 26 -1.97 -6.63 -12.52
N ARG A 27 -1.55 -6.72 -13.79
CA ARG A 27 -0.22 -7.26 -14.15
C ARG A 27 0.91 -6.44 -13.52
N VAL A 28 0.79 -5.10 -13.51
CA VAL A 28 1.75 -4.21 -12.85
C VAL A 28 1.78 -4.48 -11.34
N ARG A 29 0.62 -4.57 -10.68
CA ARG A 29 0.54 -4.89 -9.24
C ARG A 29 1.17 -6.25 -8.91
N MET A 30 0.90 -7.28 -9.70
CA MET A 30 1.48 -8.60 -9.51
C MET A 30 2.99 -8.61 -9.74
N ARG A 31 3.51 -7.84 -10.71
CA ARG A 31 4.97 -7.67 -10.89
C ARG A 31 5.61 -6.98 -9.70
N ARG A 32 4.99 -5.91 -9.18
CA ARG A 32 5.46 -5.24 -7.95
C ARG A 32 5.47 -6.20 -6.75
N GLN A 33 4.42 -7.00 -6.59
CA GLN A 33 4.34 -7.97 -5.48
C GLN A 33 5.47 -9.01 -5.54
N LYS A 34 5.92 -9.41 -6.74
CA LYS A 34 7.08 -10.30 -6.90
C LYS A 34 8.41 -9.65 -6.53
N LEU A 35 8.51 -8.31 -6.56
CA LEU A 35 9.71 -7.59 -6.13
C LEU A 35 9.81 -7.48 -4.60
N LEU A 36 8.72 -7.73 -3.86
CA LEU A 36 8.73 -7.76 -2.38
C LEU A 36 9.58 -8.92 -1.83
N THR A 37 9.90 -9.92 -2.64
CA THR A 37 10.67 -11.13 -2.25
C THR A 37 12.14 -11.11 -2.68
N ASP A 38 12.60 -10.09 -3.41
CA ASP A 38 13.98 -9.98 -3.91
C ASP A 38 14.68 -8.79 -3.22
N ASP A 39 15.39 -8.98 -2.10
CA ASP A 39 16.32 -8.04 -1.41
C ASP A 39 15.96 -6.53 -1.30
N VAL A 40 14.74 -6.11 -1.63
CA VAL A 40 14.28 -4.72 -1.57
C VAL A 40 13.71 -4.46 -0.19
N ALA A 41 14.17 -3.39 0.47
CA ALA A 41 13.57 -2.89 1.68
C ALA A 41 12.25 -2.16 1.37
N VAL A 42 11.16 -2.55 2.04
CA VAL A 42 9.82 -2.04 1.79
C VAL A 42 9.25 -1.47 3.09
N SER A 43 8.82 -0.21 3.05
CA SER A 43 8.12 0.42 4.18
C SER A 43 6.74 0.89 3.72
N VAL A 44 5.69 0.38 4.37
CA VAL A 44 4.29 0.66 4.03
C VAL A 44 3.61 1.28 5.25
N THR A 45 2.96 2.42 5.04
CA THR A 45 2.10 3.04 6.05
C THR A 45 0.67 3.09 5.51
N ILE A 46 -0.27 2.50 6.25
CA ILE A 46 -1.66 2.28 5.82
C ILE A 46 -2.61 2.95 6.81
N ALA A 47 -3.65 3.64 6.32
CA ALA A 47 -4.71 4.15 7.19
C ALA A 47 -5.58 3.01 7.73
N ALA A 48 -5.89 3.02 9.03
CA ALA A 48 -6.71 1.99 9.67
C ALA A 48 -8.05 1.75 8.94
N ALA A 49 -8.69 2.80 8.45
CA ALA A 49 -9.94 2.73 7.71
C ALA A 49 -9.91 1.74 6.52
N LEU A 50 -8.75 1.61 5.84
CA LEU A 50 -8.60 0.69 4.71
C LEU A 50 -8.69 -0.79 5.12
N LEU A 51 -8.44 -1.10 6.39
CA LEU A 51 -8.56 -2.46 6.96
C LEU A 51 -10.00 -2.83 7.34
N TYR A 52 -10.96 -1.93 7.11
CA TYR A 52 -12.39 -2.12 7.37
C TYR A 52 -13.24 -2.08 6.11
N VAL A 53 -12.63 -1.94 4.93
CA VAL A 53 -13.35 -1.91 3.65
C VAL A 53 -13.54 -3.32 3.11
N TYR A 54 -14.79 -3.74 2.93
CA TYR A 54 -15.15 -5.08 2.45
C TYR A 54 -15.15 -5.19 0.91
N THR A 55 -14.18 -4.57 0.25
CA THR A 55 -14.05 -4.64 -1.22
C THR A 55 -13.86 -6.10 -1.66
N GLY A 56 -14.75 -6.62 -2.50
CA GLY A 56 -14.77 -8.04 -2.87
C GLY A 56 -15.38 -8.98 -1.80
N GLY A 57 -15.85 -8.44 -0.68
CA GLY A 57 -16.54 -9.17 0.40
C GLY A 57 -15.66 -9.61 1.57
N ARG A 58 -16.29 -10.15 2.61
CA ARG A 58 -15.66 -10.53 3.90
C ARG A 58 -14.49 -11.51 3.74
N HIS A 59 -14.64 -12.52 2.89
CA HIS A 59 -13.60 -13.52 2.65
C HIS A 59 -12.35 -12.93 1.99
N VAL A 60 -12.50 -11.88 1.16
CA VAL A 60 -11.38 -11.17 0.54
C VAL A 60 -10.66 -10.34 1.60
N LEU A 61 -11.41 -9.60 2.42
CA LEU A 61 -10.81 -8.81 3.51
C LEU A 61 -10.06 -9.71 4.50
N GLU A 62 -10.63 -10.85 4.90
CA GLU A 62 -9.95 -11.82 5.76
C GLU A 62 -8.62 -12.28 5.15
N GLY A 63 -8.63 -12.65 3.86
CA GLY A 63 -7.42 -13.04 3.14
C GLY A 63 -6.38 -11.93 3.06
N GLN A 64 -6.81 -10.69 2.83
CA GLN A 64 -5.92 -9.52 2.79
C GLN A 64 -5.27 -9.23 4.14
N LEU A 65 -6.04 -9.27 5.24
CA LEU A 65 -5.51 -9.06 6.58
C LEU A 65 -4.49 -10.15 6.95
N ARG A 66 -4.79 -11.42 6.66
CA ARG A 66 -3.83 -12.53 6.88
C ARG A 66 -2.55 -12.33 6.07
N HIS A 67 -2.68 -11.92 4.81
CA HIS A 67 -1.53 -11.67 3.96
C HIS A 67 -0.67 -10.50 4.47
N LEU A 68 -1.27 -9.44 5.00
CA LEU A 68 -0.52 -8.34 5.62
C LEU A 68 0.26 -8.82 6.86
N LEU A 69 -0.32 -9.70 7.68
CA LEU A 69 0.40 -10.31 8.80
C LEU A 69 1.61 -11.10 8.29
N GLU A 70 1.42 -11.97 7.29
CA GLU A 70 2.50 -12.78 6.67
C GLU A 70 3.63 -11.90 6.12
N LEU A 71 3.30 -10.83 5.38
CA LEU A 71 4.29 -9.91 4.84
C LEU A 71 5.07 -9.18 5.93
N GLY A 72 4.41 -8.80 7.02
CA GLY A 72 5.05 -8.12 8.14
C GLY A 72 5.98 -8.99 8.98
N GLU A 73 6.08 -10.29 8.71
CA GLU A 73 7.09 -11.18 9.29
C GLU A 73 8.38 -11.25 8.44
N LEU A 74 8.38 -10.68 7.23
CA LEU A 74 9.57 -10.65 6.38
C LEU A 74 10.58 -9.61 6.89
N PRO A 75 11.88 -9.93 6.94
CA PRO A 75 12.90 -9.05 7.52
C PRO A 75 13.12 -7.75 6.73
N ASN A 76 12.74 -7.73 5.45
CA ASN A 76 12.86 -6.58 4.56
C ASN A 76 11.56 -5.76 4.45
N VAL A 77 10.49 -6.12 5.18
CA VAL A 77 9.18 -5.47 5.07
C VAL A 77 8.78 -4.88 6.41
N GLU A 78 8.47 -3.58 6.41
CA GLU A 78 7.88 -2.89 7.56
C GLU A 78 6.49 -2.38 7.21
N ILE A 79 5.46 -2.87 7.91
CA ILE A 79 4.08 -2.41 7.76
C ILE A 79 3.67 -1.67 9.03
N ARG A 80 3.10 -0.47 8.86
CA ARG A 80 2.57 0.33 9.96
C ARG A 80 1.16 0.81 9.66
N VAL A 81 0.32 0.85 10.70
CA VAL A 81 -1.06 1.35 10.61
C VAL A 81 -1.18 2.70 11.30
N ILE A 82 -1.76 3.68 10.60
CA ILE A 82 -2.19 4.95 11.19
C ILE A 82 -3.54 4.71 11.89
N PRO A 83 -3.63 4.85 13.23
CA PRO A 83 -4.86 4.61 13.97
C PRO A 83 -5.92 5.69 13.68
N PHE A 84 -7.18 5.42 14.02
CA PHE A 84 -8.30 6.33 13.76
C PHE A 84 -8.17 7.67 14.50
N GLU A 85 -7.61 7.65 15.70
CA GLU A 85 -7.44 8.82 16.58
C GLU A 85 -6.17 9.63 16.24
N SER A 86 -5.50 9.32 15.14
CA SER A 86 -4.29 10.01 14.72
C SER A 86 -4.57 11.43 14.22
N ALA A 87 -3.69 12.37 14.58
CA ALA A 87 -3.70 13.74 14.06
C ALA A 87 -3.00 13.88 12.69
N ALA A 88 -2.61 12.77 12.06
CA ALA A 88 -1.96 12.78 10.75
C ALA A 88 -2.85 13.39 9.67
N CYS A 89 -2.27 14.24 8.82
CA CYS A 89 -2.95 14.70 7.61
C CYS A 89 -2.85 13.60 6.53
N PRO A 90 -3.97 13.06 6.01
CA PRO A 90 -3.94 12.00 5.01
C PRO A 90 -3.39 12.50 3.67
N ILE A 91 -2.70 11.61 2.95
CA ILE A 91 -2.33 11.83 1.55
C ILE A 91 -3.40 11.18 0.68
N GLU A 92 -4.15 11.99 -0.07
CA GLU A 92 -5.16 11.52 -1.02
C GLU A 92 -4.51 10.74 -2.17
N GLY A 93 -5.13 9.64 -2.61
CA GLY A 93 -4.61 8.77 -3.68
C GLY A 93 -3.43 7.87 -3.30
N GLY A 94 -2.75 8.17 -2.19
CA GLY A 94 -1.54 7.46 -1.78
C GLY A 94 -0.33 7.79 -2.66
N ILE A 95 0.85 7.42 -2.17
CA ILE A 95 2.10 7.67 -2.87
C ILE A 95 3.12 6.58 -2.57
N THR A 96 3.89 6.20 -3.58
CA THR A 96 5.02 5.29 -3.47
C THR A 96 6.27 5.99 -3.97
N VAL A 97 7.35 5.94 -3.20
CA VAL A 97 8.67 6.41 -3.64
C VAL A 97 9.55 5.19 -3.87
N PHE A 98 10.14 5.10 -5.06
CA PHE A 98 11.12 4.09 -5.44
C PHE A 98 12.51 4.70 -5.37
N ASP A 99 13.38 4.03 -4.62
CA ASP A 99 14.79 4.36 -4.50
C ASP A 99 15.60 3.28 -5.20
N PHE A 100 16.65 3.69 -5.91
CA PHE A 100 17.53 2.83 -6.68
C PHE A 100 18.96 3.02 -6.18
N ASP A 101 19.69 1.92 -5.98
CA ASP A 101 21.08 1.95 -5.49
C ASP A 101 22.09 2.50 -6.51
N ASN A 102 21.64 2.70 -7.76
CA ASN A 102 22.45 3.26 -8.84
C ASN A 102 22.40 4.79 -8.81
N GLU A 103 23.54 5.44 -8.58
CA GLU A 103 23.66 6.92 -8.58
C GLU A 103 23.21 7.59 -9.89
N HIS A 104 23.09 6.83 -10.99
CA HIS A 104 22.61 7.32 -12.28
C HIS A 104 21.10 7.16 -12.47
N GLU A 105 20.39 6.50 -11.55
CA GLU A 105 18.95 6.31 -11.58
C GLU A 105 18.29 7.21 -10.54
N PRO A 106 17.56 8.26 -10.96
CA PRO A 106 16.89 9.14 -10.02
C PRO A 106 15.78 8.37 -9.29
N SER A 107 15.59 8.69 -8.01
CA SER A 107 14.42 8.21 -7.27
C SER A 107 13.14 8.69 -7.94
N VAL A 108 12.10 7.85 -7.92
CA VAL A 108 10.83 8.13 -8.60
C VAL A 108 9.68 8.04 -7.62
N ALA A 109 8.86 9.09 -7.55
CA ALA A 109 7.60 9.08 -6.84
C ALA A 109 6.45 8.78 -7.82
N VAL A 110 5.56 7.88 -7.41
CA VAL A 110 4.40 7.44 -8.17
C VAL A 110 3.16 7.60 -7.31
N SER A 111 2.16 8.29 -7.83
CA SER A 111 0.82 8.34 -7.26
C SER A 111 -0.20 7.87 -8.29
N GLU A 112 -1.18 7.10 -7.84
CA GLU A 112 -2.30 6.63 -8.65
C GLU A 112 -3.57 7.28 -8.07
N ASP A 113 -4.23 8.16 -8.83
CA ASP A 113 -5.51 8.77 -8.45
C ASP A 113 -6.55 8.62 -9.57
N GLN A 114 -7.73 9.23 -9.39
CA GLN A 114 -8.82 9.16 -10.37
C GLN A 114 -8.45 9.75 -11.75
N GLY A 115 -7.45 10.63 -11.81
CA GLY A 115 -6.89 11.21 -13.02
C GLY A 115 -5.82 10.35 -13.70
N GLY A 116 -5.41 9.24 -13.07
CA GLY A 116 -4.48 8.27 -13.63
C GLY A 116 -3.15 8.17 -12.86
N LEU A 117 -2.12 7.71 -13.57
CA LEU A 117 -0.77 7.52 -13.04
C LEU A 117 0.04 8.81 -13.17
N ALA A 118 0.48 9.38 -12.05
CA ALA A 118 1.46 10.47 -12.05
C ALA A 118 2.83 9.96 -11.60
N ILE A 119 3.85 10.31 -12.40
CA ILE A 119 5.25 9.99 -12.13
C ILE A 119 6.00 11.32 -11.94
N ARG A 120 6.80 11.40 -10.87
CA ARG A 120 7.63 12.55 -10.52
C ARG A 120 9.04 12.05 -10.17
N ASP A 121 10.06 12.66 -10.76
CA ASP A 121 11.48 12.31 -10.58
C ASP A 121 12.34 13.53 -10.20
N GLY A 122 11.73 14.69 -10.00
CA GLY A 122 12.44 15.91 -9.60
C GLY A 122 12.87 15.87 -8.13
N ASP A 123 14.15 16.15 -7.85
CA ASP A 123 14.73 16.11 -6.50
C ASP A 123 13.93 16.86 -5.42
N ILE A 124 13.38 18.04 -5.75
CA ILE A 124 12.57 18.83 -4.81
C ILE A 124 11.26 18.11 -4.47
N GLU A 125 10.62 17.50 -5.47
CA GLU A 125 9.38 16.76 -5.32
C GLU A 125 9.61 15.48 -4.52
N ILE A 126 10.65 14.71 -4.86
CA ILE A 126 11.05 13.51 -4.12
C ILE A 126 11.30 13.83 -2.64
N ARG A 127 12.08 14.88 -2.34
CA ARG A 127 12.31 15.31 -0.95
C ARG A 127 11.02 15.69 -0.23
N ARG A 128 10.08 16.34 -0.92
CA ARG A 128 8.77 16.69 -0.36
C ARG A 128 7.97 15.43 -0.02
N TYR A 129 7.95 14.44 -0.90
CA TYR A 129 7.21 13.20 -0.69
C TYR A 129 7.81 12.32 0.40
N ARG A 130 9.14 12.22 0.50
CA ARG A 130 9.80 11.54 1.62
C ARG A 130 9.40 12.14 2.96
N ARG A 131 9.43 13.47 3.09
CA ARG A 131 8.98 14.16 4.32
C ARG A 131 7.52 13.86 4.66
N ALA A 132 6.66 13.75 3.65
CA ALA A 132 5.26 13.41 3.86
C ALA A 132 5.11 11.97 4.36
N LEU A 133 5.84 11.02 3.76
CA LEU A 133 5.87 9.61 4.21
C LEU A 133 6.44 9.47 5.63
N ASP A 134 7.53 10.18 5.95
CA ASP A 134 8.12 10.19 7.29
C ASP A 134 7.14 10.76 8.34
N HIS A 135 6.41 11.82 7.97
CA HIS A 135 5.37 12.39 8.82
C HIS A 135 4.22 11.40 9.07
N LEU A 136 3.75 10.68 8.04
CA LEU A 136 2.74 9.64 8.22
C LEU A 136 3.26 8.51 9.12
N LYS A 137 4.50 8.07 8.89
CA LYS A 137 5.16 7.01 9.65
C LYS A 137 5.32 7.37 11.13
N SER A 138 5.59 8.64 11.45
CA SER A 138 5.73 9.08 12.85
C SER A 138 4.41 9.10 13.62
N HIS A 139 3.28 9.11 12.92
CA HIS A 139 1.93 9.04 13.49
C HIS A 139 1.31 7.64 13.42
N ALA A 140 2.06 6.68 12.86
CA ALA A 140 1.63 5.29 12.76
C ALA A 140 2.02 4.50 14.01
N LEU A 141 1.28 3.44 14.27
CA LEU A 141 1.59 2.43 15.28
C LEU A 141 2.97 1.82 15.01
N THR A 142 3.61 1.29 16.05
CA THR A 142 4.81 0.47 15.89
C THR A 142 4.49 -0.79 15.05
N PRO A 143 5.49 -1.47 14.47
CA PRO A 143 5.24 -2.73 13.75
C PRO A 143 4.53 -3.78 14.62
N ALA A 144 4.92 -3.91 15.89
CA ALA A 144 4.30 -4.85 16.83
C ALA A 144 2.85 -4.48 17.16
N ASP A 145 2.56 -3.19 17.39
CA ASP A 145 1.20 -2.72 17.64
C ASP A 145 0.32 -2.82 16.39
N THR A 146 0.91 -2.63 15.21
CA THR A 146 0.25 -2.83 13.91
C THR A 146 -0.18 -4.29 13.73
N GLN A 147 0.72 -5.23 14.00
CA GLN A 147 0.42 -6.66 13.97
C GLN A 147 -0.72 -7.01 14.94
N SER A 148 -0.70 -6.44 16.14
CA SER A 148 -1.75 -6.63 17.15
C SER A 148 -3.09 -6.03 16.70
N PHE A 149 -3.07 -4.85 16.09
CA PHE A 149 -4.25 -4.19 15.51
C PHE A 149 -4.89 -5.04 14.42
N ILE A 150 -4.08 -5.57 13.48
CA ILE A 150 -4.57 -6.40 12.38
C ILE A 150 -5.13 -7.73 12.90
N ARG A 151 -4.48 -8.38 13.87
CA ARG A 151 -4.99 -9.63 14.48
C ARG A 151 -6.34 -9.41 15.18
N ARG A 152 -6.47 -8.35 15.97
CA ARG A 152 -7.76 -7.98 16.57
C ARG A 152 -8.82 -7.76 15.50
N ARG A 153 -8.47 -7.04 14.43
CA ARG A 153 -9.41 -6.82 13.33
C ARG A 153 -9.86 -8.12 12.68
N LEU A 154 -8.96 -9.09 12.53
CA LEU A 154 -9.25 -10.42 11.99
C LEU A 154 -10.21 -11.22 12.89
N GLU A 155 -10.10 -11.09 14.21
CA GLU A 155 -11.01 -11.70 15.19
C GLU A 155 -12.42 -11.09 15.16
N GLU A 156 -12.51 -9.80 14.82
CA GLU A 156 -13.78 -9.07 14.67
C GLU A 156 -14.50 -9.31 13.34
N LEU A 157 -13.82 -9.90 12.35
CA LEU A 157 -14.46 -10.21 11.07
C LEU A 157 -15.56 -11.21 11.30
#